data_AF-A0ABC8ULZ8-F1
#
_entry.id   AF-A0ABC8ULZ8-F1
#
_cell.length_a   1.000
_cell.length_b   1.000
_cell.length_c   1.000
_cell.angle_alpha   90.00
_cell.angle_beta   90.00
_cell.angle_gamma   90.00
#
_symmetry.space_group_name_H-M   'P 1'
#
loop_
_entity.id
_entity.type
_entity.pdbx_description
1 polymer ?
#
loop_
_entity_poly.entity_id
_entity_poly.type
_entity_poly.pdbx_seq_one_letter_code
_entity_poly.pdbx_strand_id
1 'polypeptide(L)'
;MYVEPQSMASFFTISDAAIQQADWDSSKVREKLRRDIEAHASSVRSAMLSELIATFEKRLSVALTGPVESLFEASGKDTWASIRKLLKHESGTTVSGFCSAVAGFELEPGTLDKIVQNLRDYARDIVEKTAREEAGKVLIRMKDRFATVFNHDNDSLPRVWTGKEDIRMITRGARSASLMHMTVMAAIRLDERPDKIENVLFSLLMDGTVTTPSQSRSVAASGDPLASSTWEEVPLEKTLITPVQCKSLWRQFKAETEYAVTQAISAQEAYKRDNNWLPPPWAILAMVVLGFNEFMLLLRNPLYLLVLFVIFLLGKALWVQMDVPGEFRNGMLAGLLSLSSRFLPTVTNLLKRLAEEARGHRTPEEPRPTPYLDSWSFRNQTLQPNSVSGSVPDSSVSSNNSTESGLECSSSQPTHRRVTNVEQAEFS
;
A
#
# COMPACT_ATOMS: atom_id res chain seq x y z
N MET A 1 36.19 -31.55 30.21
CA MET A 1 35.51 -32.74 30.77
C MET A 1 36.56 -33.60 31.44
N TYR A 2 36.65 -33.64 32.76
CA TYR A 2 37.65 -34.46 33.45
C TYR A 2 37.34 -35.95 33.25
N VAL A 3 38.20 -36.68 32.54
CA VAL A 3 38.24 -38.14 32.64
C VAL A 3 38.72 -38.45 34.05
N GLU A 4 37.87 -39.11 34.83
CA GLU A 4 38.11 -39.27 36.27
C GLU A 4 39.39 -40.08 36.53
N PRO A 5 40.34 -39.55 37.32
CA PRO A 5 41.64 -40.20 37.53
C PRO A 5 41.52 -41.57 38.20
N GLN A 6 40.38 -41.85 38.85
CA GLN A 6 40.06 -43.16 39.41
C GLN A 6 40.18 -44.31 38.39
N SER A 7 39.75 -44.13 37.14
CA SER A 7 39.78 -45.19 36.12
C SER A 7 41.21 -45.65 35.78
N MET A 8 42.14 -44.69 35.64
CA MET A 8 43.56 -44.98 35.47
C MET A 8 44.18 -45.51 36.76
N ALA A 9 43.84 -44.93 37.93
CA ALA A 9 44.36 -45.37 39.23
C ALA A 9 43.99 -46.84 39.52
N SER A 10 42.74 -47.24 39.24
CA SER A 10 42.28 -48.62 39.39
C SER A 10 43.01 -49.60 38.45
N PHE A 11 43.51 -49.13 37.31
CA PHE A 11 44.35 -49.93 36.42
C PHE A 11 45.80 -50.01 36.90
N PHE A 12 46.33 -48.95 37.52
CA PHE A 12 47.66 -48.98 38.15
C PHE A 12 47.72 -49.93 39.35
N THR A 13 46.65 -50.04 40.16
CA THR A 13 46.57 -51.01 41.26
C THR A 13 46.54 -52.48 40.82
N ILE A 14 46.32 -52.77 39.53
CA ILE A 14 46.35 -54.16 39.00
C ILE A 14 47.80 -54.64 38.79
N SER A 15 48.80 -53.75 38.78
CA SER A 15 50.22 -54.16 38.68
C SER A 15 50.71 -54.95 39.91
N ASP A 16 50.12 -54.76 41.10
CA ASP A 16 50.43 -55.56 42.29
C ASP A 16 49.85 -56.99 42.24
N ALA A 17 49.01 -57.31 41.25
CA ALA A 17 48.50 -58.66 40.99
C ALA A 17 49.36 -59.45 39.98
N ALA A 18 50.56 -58.96 39.61
CA ALA A 18 51.44 -59.60 38.65
C ALA A 18 52.08 -60.90 39.21
N ILE A 19 51.85 -62.02 38.53
CA ILE A 19 52.45 -63.32 38.88
C ILE A 19 53.93 -63.31 38.48
N GLN A 20 54.83 -63.26 39.47
CA GLN A 20 56.29 -63.12 39.31
C GLN A 20 56.97 -64.18 38.40
N GLN A 21 56.28 -65.27 38.06
CA GLN A 21 56.81 -66.36 37.22
C GLN A 21 56.55 -66.17 35.72
N ALA A 22 55.89 -65.09 35.29
CA ALA A 22 55.58 -64.86 33.88
C ALA A 22 55.78 -63.40 33.45
N ASP A 23 56.45 -63.21 32.32
CA ASP A 23 56.95 -61.91 31.82
C ASP A 23 55.87 -61.14 31.02
N TRP A 24 54.79 -60.74 31.70
CA TRP A 24 53.62 -60.10 31.07
C TRP A 24 53.83 -58.60 30.81
N ASP A 25 54.30 -58.24 29.61
CA ASP A 25 54.33 -56.85 29.14
C ASP A 25 52.92 -56.24 28.97
N SER A 26 52.48 -55.48 29.97
CA SER A 26 51.23 -54.71 29.95
C SER A 26 51.29 -53.41 29.12
N SER A 27 52.47 -53.00 28.63
CA SER A 27 52.65 -51.70 27.97
C SER A 27 51.76 -51.53 26.73
N LYS A 28 51.64 -52.58 25.91
CA LYS A 28 50.82 -52.59 24.69
C LYS A 28 49.34 -52.44 24.98
N VAL A 29 48.86 -53.03 26.09
CA VAL A 29 47.47 -52.92 26.53
C VAL A 29 47.19 -51.52 27.08
N ARG A 30 48.09 -50.99 27.92
CA ARG A 30 48.02 -49.63 28.47
C ARG A 30 48.06 -48.56 27.37
N GLU A 31 48.93 -48.72 26.38
CA GLU A 31 49.03 -47.82 25.23
C GLU A 31 47.84 -47.93 24.28
N LYS A 32 47.24 -49.12 24.13
CA LYS A 32 45.95 -49.24 23.45
C LYS A 32 44.85 -48.50 24.23
N LEU A 33 44.71 -48.76 25.53
CA LEU A 33 43.72 -48.10 26.38
C LEU A 33 43.87 -46.57 26.36
N ARG A 34 45.10 -46.05 26.39
CA ARG A 34 45.37 -44.61 26.26
C ARG A 34 44.85 -44.03 24.94
N ARG A 35 45.13 -44.70 23.81
CA ARG A 35 44.66 -44.25 22.49
C ARG A 35 43.15 -44.40 22.32
N ASP A 36 42.56 -45.47 22.85
CA ASP A 36 41.11 -45.70 22.81
C ASP A 36 40.38 -44.62 23.65
N ILE A 37 40.92 -44.24 24.83
CA ILE A 37 40.42 -43.14 25.67
C ILE A 37 40.57 -41.79 24.96
N GLU A 38 41.73 -41.47 24.38
CA GLU A 38 41.92 -40.17 23.69
C GLU A 38 41.07 -40.05 22.43
N ALA A 39 40.90 -41.14 21.66
CA ALA A 39 39.99 -41.16 20.52
C ALA A 39 38.53 -40.92 20.96
N HIS A 40 38.10 -41.54 22.06
CA HIS A 40 36.77 -41.31 22.62
C HIS A 40 36.61 -39.88 23.16
N ALA A 41 37.57 -39.37 23.92
CA ALA A 41 37.56 -38.00 24.45
C ALA A 41 37.57 -36.96 23.32
N SER A 42 38.34 -37.19 22.24
CA SER A 42 38.34 -36.36 21.04
C SER A 42 36.98 -36.38 20.33
N SER A 43 36.34 -37.55 20.23
CA SER A 43 35.01 -37.70 19.62
C SER A 43 33.90 -37.04 20.44
N VAL A 44 33.92 -37.17 21.78
CA VAL A 44 32.94 -36.50 22.66
C VAL A 44 33.15 -34.99 22.64
N ARG A 45 34.41 -34.52 22.63
CA ARG A 45 34.72 -33.09 22.47
C ARG A 45 34.18 -32.55 21.14
N SER A 46 34.42 -33.20 20.00
CA SER A 46 33.96 -32.69 18.70
C SER A 46 32.42 -32.68 18.56
N ALA A 47 31.73 -33.68 19.11
CA ALA A 47 30.26 -33.70 19.16
C ALA A 47 29.70 -32.54 20.01
N MET A 48 30.19 -32.39 21.24
CA MET A 48 29.77 -31.33 22.17
C MET A 48 30.09 -29.92 21.64
N LEU A 49 31.23 -29.73 20.96
CA LEU A 49 31.55 -28.46 20.30
C LEU A 49 30.59 -28.15 19.15
N SER A 50 30.21 -29.15 18.36
CA SER A 50 29.28 -28.98 17.23
C SER A 50 27.88 -28.59 17.71
N GLU A 51 27.39 -29.23 18.78
CA GLU A 51 26.14 -28.84 19.45
C GLU A 51 26.23 -27.42 20.01
N LEU A 52 27.33 -27.09 20.71
CA LEU A 52 27.52 -25.76 21.30
C LEU A 52 27.55 -24.67 20.22
N ILE A 53 28.30 -24.85 19.13
CA ILE A 53 28.31 -23.93 17.98
C ILE A 53 26.88 -23.69 17.47
N ALA A 54 26.13 -24.76 17.20
CA ALA A 54 24.75 -24.65 16.71
C ALA A 54 23.82 -23.90 17.70
N THR A 55 24.01 -24.05 19.02
CA THR A 55 23.23 -23.27 19.99
C THR A 55 23.57 -21.78 19.99
N PHE A 56 24.85 -21.41 19.82
CA PHE A 56 25.26 -20.00 19.73
C PHE A 56 24.89 -19.37 18.39
N GLU A 57 24.97 -20.10 17.27
CA GLU A 57 24.45 -19.69 15.96
C GLU A 57 22.92 -19.45 16.01
N LYS A 58 22.16 -20.37 16.62
CA LYS A 58 20.72 -20.21 16.81
C LYS A 58 20.38 -19.01 17.69
N ARG A 59 21.17 -18.74 18.74
CA ARG A 59 21.02 -17.53 19.56
C ARG A 59 21.31 -16.26 18.74
N LEU A 60 22.35 -16.28 17.93
CA LEU A 60 22.81 -15.13 17.16
C LEU A 60 21.85 -14.74 16.03
N SER A 61 21.25 -15.73 15.35
CA SER A 61 20.17 -15.50 14.37
C SER A 61 18.92 -14.90 15.01
N VAL A 62 18.45 -15.44 16.15
CA VAL A 62 17.32 -14.86 16.90
C VAL A 62 17.63 -13.43 17.39
N ALA A 63 18.85 -13.15 17.84
CA ALA A 63 19.25 -11.83 18.32
C ALA A 63 19.43 -10.77 17.22
N LEU A 64 19.80 -11.18 15.99
CA LEU A 64 20.06 -10.26 14.90
C LEU A 64 18.85 -10.03 13.98
N THR A 65 18.13 -11.07 13.53
CA THR A 65 17.16 -10.95 12.43
C THR A 65 16.09 -9.89 12.69
N GLY A 66 15.29 -10.02 13.76
CA GLY A 66 14.19 -9.09 14.05
C GLY A 66 14.64 -7.64 14.28
N PRO A 67 15.69 -7.37 15.08
CA PRO A 67 16.23 -6.02 15.21
C PRO A 67 16.78 -5.44 13.91
N VAL A 68 17.45 -6.24 13.07
CA VAL A 68 17.95 -5.80 11.75
C VAL A 68 16.79 -5.47 10.80
N GLU A 69 15.74 -6.29 10.76
CA GLU A 69 14.50 -5.99 10.02
C GLU A 69 13.92 -4.63 10.46
N SER A 70 13.74 -4.41 11.77
CA SER A 70 13.18 -3.15 12.31
C SER A 70 14.00 -1.90 11.94
N LEU A 71 15.33 -2.01 11.86
CA LEU A 71 16.23 -0.93 11.44
C LEU A 71 16.11 -0.63 9.94
N PHE A 72 15.80 -1.64 9.11
CA PHE A 72 15.49 -1.47 7.69
C PHE A 72 14.09 -0.89 7.44
N GLU A 73 13.09 -1.20 8.29
CA GLU A 73 11.76 -0.57 8.20
C GLU A 73 11.83 0.96 8.39
N ALA A 74 12.54 1.39 9.43
CA ALA A 74 12.72 2.81 9.76
C ALA A 74 13.48 3.59 8.67
N SER A 75 14.53 2.96 8.11
CA SER A 75 15.37 3.45 7.00
C SER A 75 15.86 4.89 7.17
N GLY A 76 16.46 5.16 8.33
CA GLY A 76 17.19 6.41 8.55
C GLY A 76 18.55 6.39 7.83
N LYS A 77 19.18 7.57 7.69
CA LYS A 77 20.57 7.67 7.20
C LYS A 77 21.53 6.81 8.03
N ASP A 78 21.28 6.74 9.33
CA ASP A 78 22.09 5.98 10.30
C ASP A 78 21.69 4.50 10.44
N THR A 79 20.80 3.96 9.59
CA THR A 79 20.38 2.54 9.65
C THR A 79 21.59 1.60 9.58
N TRP A 80 22.51 1.80 8.63
CA TRP A 80 23.71 0.95 8.52
C TRP A 80 24.69 1.14 9.69
N ALA A 81 24.80 2.34 10.27
CA ALA A 81 25.62 2.57 11.46
C ALA A 81 25.01 1.88 12.70
N SER A 82 23.69 1.90 12.82
CA SER A 82 22.94 1.20 13.87
C SER A 82 23.09 -0.32 13.77
N ILE A 83 23.03 -0.86 12.54
CA ILE A 83 23.27 -2.28 12.26
C ILE A 83 24.72 -2.67 12.61
N ARG A 84 25.73 -1.86 12.27
CA ARG A 84 27.13 -2.13 12.67
C ARG A 84 27.30 -2.14 14.19
N LYS A 85 26.64 -1.21 14.91
CA LYS A 85 26.65 -1.16 16.38
C LYS A 85 26.01 -2.42 16.99
N LEU A 86 24.83 -2.82 16.50
CA LEU A 86 24.12 -4.03 16.91
C LEU A 86 24.97 -5.29 16.65
N LEU A 87 25.46 -5.47 15.41
CA LEU A 87 26.28 -6.61 15.01
C LEU A 87 27.53 -6.75 15.89
N LYS A 88 28.22 -5.64 16.18
CA LYS A 88 29.38 -5.63 17.07
C LYS A 88 29.03 -6.01 18.51
N HIS A 89 27.87 -5.58 19.01
CA HIS A 89 27.40 -5.89 20.36
C HIS A 89 27.00 -7.36 20.53
N GLU A 90 26.13 -7.87 19.64
CA GLU A 90 25.63 -9.25 19.72
C GLU A 90 26.72 -10.27 19.39
N SER A 91 27.56 -10.02 18.38
CA SER A 91 28.69 -10.90 18.07
C SER A 91 29.71 -10.92 19.21
N GLY A 92 30.01 -9.76 19.83
CA GLY A 92 30.91 -9.68 20.98
C GLY A 92 30.39 -10.45 22.19
N THR A 93 29.11 -10.27 22.51
CA THR A 93 28.43 -10.97 23.62
C THR A 93 28.34 -12.48 23.38
N THR A 94 28.02 -12.89 22.15
CA THR A 94 27.93 -14.29 21.73
C THR A 94 29.29 -14.97 21.79
N VAL A 95 30.34 -14.35 21.24
CA VAL A 95 31.72 -14.85 21.31
C VAL A 95 32.23 -14.94 22.75
N SER A 96 31.97 -13.93 23.60
CA SER A 96 32.37 -13.97 25.01
C SER A 96 31.69 -15.12 25.77
N GLY A 97 30.40 -15.37 25.50
CA GLY A 97 29.67 -16.51 26.04
C GLY A 97 30.21 -17.85 25.55
N PHE A 98 30.51 -17.96 24.26
CA PHE A 98 31.09 -19.16 23.66
C PHE A 98 32.47 -19.49 24.25
N CYS A 99 33.39 -18.53 24.30
CA CYS A 99 34.71 -18.70 24.90
C CYS A 99 34.64 -19.12 26.38
N SER A 100 33.67 -18.60 27.12
CA SER A 100 33.43 -18.99 28.53
C SER A 100 32.95 -20.45 28.65
N ALA A 101 32.09 -20.90 27.73
CA ALA A 101 31.57 -22.27 27.72
C ALA A 101 32.62 -23.31 27.27
N VAL A 102 33.51 -22.97 26.32
CA VAL A 102 34.57 -23.91 25.85
C VAL A 102 35.85 -23.91 26.68
N ALA A 103 35.96 -23.05 27.72
CA ALA A 103 37.17 -22.97 28.55
C ALA A 103 37.59 -24.33 29.16
N GLY A 104 36.65 -25.22 29.46
CA GLY A 104 36.88 -26.57 29.99
C GLY A 104 37.08 -27.69 28.96
N PHE A 105 37.37 -27.37 27.69
CA PHE A 105 37.50 -28.32 26.58
C PHE A 105 38.94 -28.54 26.08
N GLU A 106 39.92 -27.80 26.63
CA GLU A 106 41.35 -27.92 26.27
C GLU A 106 41.59 -27.82 24.75
N LEU A 107 40.99 -26.79 24.14
CA LEU A 107 41.12 -26.53 22.71
C LEU A 107 42.50 -25.95 22.38
N GLU A 108 43.05 -26.38 21.23
CA GLU A 108 44.16 -25.67 20.60
C GLU A 108 43.75 -24.22 20.29
N PRO A 109 44.55 -23.18 20.63
CA PRO A 109 44.22 -21.79 20.36
C PRO A 109 43.87 -21.52 18.89
N GLY A 110 44.67 -22.06 17.96
CA GLY A 110 44.43 -21.95 16.52
C GLY A 110 43.21 -22.71 16.00
N THR A 111 42.52 -23.48 16.84
CA THR A 111 41.20 -24.07 16.55
C THR A 111 40.08 -23.25 17.18
N LEU A 112 40.28 -22.72 18.39
CA LEU A 112 39.35 -21.76 19.01
C LEU A 112 39.18 -20.49 18.16
N ASP A 113 40.28 -19.89 17.68
CA ASP A 113 40.25 -18.68 16.86
C ASP A 113 39.46 -18.87 15.55
N LYS A 114 39.55 -20.05 14.92
CA LYS A 114 38.78 -20.41 13.73
C LYS A 114 37.28 -20.45 14.04
N ILE A 115 36.87 -21.08 15.14
CA ILE A 115 35.45 -21.16 15.52
C ILE A 115 34.91 -19.76 15.89
N VAL A 116 35.68 -18.96 16.62
CA VAL A 116 35.33 -17.57 16.94
C VAL A 116 35.19 -16.71 15.68
N GLN A 117 36.04 -16.93 14.67
CA GLN A 117 35.94 -16.24 13.40
C GLN A 117 34.71 -16.70 12.60
N ASN A 118 34.47 -18.01 12.50
CA ASN A 118 33.27 -18.57 11.86
C ASN A 118 31.97 -18.01 12.48
N LEU A 119 31.90 -17.86 13.81
CA LEU A 119 30.74 -17.26 14.49
C LEU A 119 30.54 -15.77 14.13
N ARG A 120 31.61 -15.01 13.91
CA ARG A 120 31.53 -13.60 13.43
C ARG A 120 31.12 -13.51 11.96
N ASP A 121 31.55 -14.48 11.15
CA ASP A 121 31.20 -14.55 9.74
C ASP A 121 29.73 -14.99 9.57
N TYR A 122 29.26 -15.97 10.33
CA TYR A 122 27.85 -16.32 10.45
C TYR A 122 26.97 -15.14 10.90
N ALA A 123 27.45 -14.34 11.88
CA ALA A 123 26.78 -13.11 12.30
C ALA A 123 26.60 -12.10 11.15
N ARG A 124 27.63 -11.99 10.29
CA ARG A 124 27.62 -11.15 9.10
C ARG A 124 26.63 -11.69 8.07
N ASP A 125 26.68 -12.99 7.80
CA ASP A 125 25.84 -13.67 6.81
C ASP A 125 24.35 -13.56 7.14
N ILE A 126 23.96 -13.57 8.43
CA ILE A 126 22.59 -13.24 8.86
C ILE A 126 22.20 -11.84 8.38
N VAL A 127 23.02 -10.82 8.66
CA VAL A 127 22.74 -9.43 8.26
C VAL A 127 22.69 -9.29 6.73
N GLU A 128 23.60 -9.93 6.00
CA GLU A 128 23.63 -9.88 4.53
C GLU A 128 22.46 -10.65 3.89
N LYS A 129 21.97 -11.71 4.53
CA LYS A 129 20.74 -12.41 4.15
C LYS A 129 19.50 -11.54 4.39
N THR A 130 19.29 -11.03 5.60
CA THR A 130 18.14 -10.18 5.94
C THR A 130 18.12 -8.90 5.10
N ALA A 131 19.28 -8.30 4.81
CA ALA A 131 19.38 -7.15 3.91
C ALA A 131 18.93 -7.48 2.47
N ARG A 132 19.23 -8.68 1.97
CA ARG A 132 18.78 -9.18 0.66
C ARG A 132 17.28 -9.48 0.63
N GLU A 133 16.73 -9.96 1.74
CA GLU A 133 15.29 -10.23 1.90
C GLU A 133 14.46 -8.92 2.02
N GLU A 134 14.93 -7.91 2.75
CA GLU A 134 14.29 -6.57 2.78
C GLU A 134 14.48 -5.78 1.48
N ALA A 135 15.63 -5.90 0.80
CA ALA A 135 15.81 -5.31 -0.52
C ALA A 135 14.81 -5.85 -1.55
N GLY A 136 14.38 -7.12 -1.44
CA GLY A 136 13.29 -7.68 -2.23
C GLY A 136 11.92 -7.04 -1.95
N LYS A 137 11.71 -6.47 -0.76
CA LYS A 137 10.47 -5.79 -0.33
C LYS A 137 10.49 -4.28 -0.61
N VAL A 138 11.61 -3.74 -1.14
CA VAL A 138 11.88 -2.29 -1.22
C VAL A 138 10.74 -1.46 -1.84
N LEU A 139 10.11 -1.93 -2.92
CA LEU A 139 9.02 -1.20 -3.58
C LEU A 139 7.80 -1.00 -2.67
N ILE A 140 7.48 -1.99 -1.84
CA ILE A 140 6.38 -1.93 -0.87
C ILE A 140 6.74 -0.91 0.21
N ARG A 141 7.93 -1.05 0.83
CA ARG A 141 8.45 -0.10 1.83
C ARG A 141 8.48 1.34 1.31
N MET A 142 8.88 1.55 0.06
CA MET A 142 8.87 2.86 -0.62
C MET A 142 7.44 3.43 -0.74
N LYS A 143 6.45 2.61 -1.08
CA LYS A 143 5.04 3.01 -1.16
C LYS A 143 4.44 3.31 0.21
N ASP A 144 4.78 2.53 1.23
CA ASP A 144 4.33 2.77 2.61
C ASP A 144 4.93 4.09 3.14
N ARG A 145 6.22 4.34 2.88
CA ARG A 145 6.88 5.61 3.23
C ARG A 145 6.36 6.80 2.41
N PHE A 146 5.88 6.57 1.18
CA PHE A 146 5.17 7.59 0.41
C PHE A 146 3.81 7.88 1.03
N ALA A 147 2.98 6.85 1.25
CA ALA A 147 1.62 6.98 1.76
C ALA A 147 1.57 7.63 3.15
N THR A 148 2.51 7.29 4.04
CA THR A 148 2.65 7.96 5.34
C THR A 148 2.91 9.47 5.17
N VAL A 149 3.99 9.87 4.47
CA VAL A 149 4.37 11.29 4.31
C VAL A 149 3.41 12.10 3.42
N PHE A 150 2.74 11.45 2.47
CA PHE A 150 1.81 12.08 1.52
C PHE A 150 0.39 12.24 2.09
N ASN A 151 -0.14 11.21 2.77
CA ASN A 151 -1.52 11.22 3.27
C ASN A 151 -1.66 11.70 4.73
N HIS A 152 -0.56 11.95 5.47
CA HIS A 152 -0.62 12.43 6.85
C HIS A 152 0.14 13.74 7.01
N ASP A 153 -0.28 14.57 7.96
CA ASP A 153 0.43 15.77 8.39
C ASP A 153 1.56 15.46 9.41
N ASN A 154 2.13 16.52 9.99
CA ASN A 154 3.24 16.40 10.94
C ASN A 154 2.80 15.79 12.28
N ASP A 155 1.51 15.88 12.61
CA ASP A 155 0.91 15.36 13.83
C ASP A 155 0.38 13.92 13.62
N SER A 156 0.71 13.32 12.47
CA SER A 156 0.29 12.01 11.96
C SER A 156 -1.23 11.85 11.71
N LEU A 157 -1.96 12.96 11.59
CA LEU A 157 -3.39 12.94 11.25
C LEU A 157 -3.61 12.85 9.73
N PRO A 158 -4.69 12.20 9.24
CA PRO A 158 -5.01 12.15 7.82
C PRO A 158 -5.21 13.54 7.21
N ARG A 159 -4.40 13.86 6.21
CA ARG A 159 -4.31 15.17 5.55
C ARG A 159 -5.54 15.44 4.67
N VAL A 160 -6.21 16.56 4.93
CA VAL A 160 -7.31 17.09 4.11
C VAL A 160 -6.77 18.11 3.11
N TRP A 161 -7.20 18.04 1.85
CA TRP A 161 -6.73 18.92 0.77
C TRP A 161 -7.51 20.25 0.72
N THR A 162 -7.31 21.13 1.72
CA THR A 162 -8.09 22.38 1.90
C THR A 162 -7.72 23.52 0.94
N GLY A 163 -6.79 23.30 0.01
CA GLY A 163 -6.44 24.26 -1.03
C GLY A 163 -5.24 25.15 -0.71
N LYS A 164 -4.81 25.17 0.55
CA LYS A 164 -3.66 25.94 1.06
C LYS A 164 -2.33 25.21 0.90
N GLU A 165 -2.38 23.90 0.67
CA GLU A 165 -1.23 23.00 0.67
C GLU A 165 -0.57 22.99 -0.70
N ASP A 166 0.77 23.13 -0.76
CA ASP A 166 1.50 22.86 -2.01
C ASP A 166 1.69 21.35 -2.17
N ILE A 167 0.77 20.75 -2.93
CA ILE A 167 0.82 19.33 -3.29
C ILE A 167 2.13 18.98 -4.02
N ARG A 168 2.76 19.89 -4.78
CA ARG A 168 4.03 19.62 -5.46
C ARG A 168 5.19 19.51 -4.46
N MET A 169 5.26 20.42 -3.49
CA MET A 169 6.23 20.36 -2.39
C MET A 169 6.03 19.09 -1.55
N ILE A 170 4.79 18.77 -1.19
CA ILE A 170 4.41 17.53 -0.48
C ILE A 170 4.81 16.29 -1.28
N THR A 171 4.51 16.23 -2.57
CA THR A 171 4.91 15.11 -3.45
C THR A 171 6.44 15.00 -3.56
N ARG A 172 7.19 16.12 -3.63
CA ARG A 172 8.66 16.10 -3.64
C ARG A 172 9.21 15.57 -2.31
N GLY A 173 8.64 15.99 -1.18
CA GLY A 173 8.95 15.50 0.16
C GLY A 173 8.72 14.00 0.30
N ALA A 174 7.51 13.52 0.02
CA ALA A 174 7.17 12.09 0.09
C ALA A 174 8.03 11.24 -0.86
N ARG A 175 8.28 11.70 -2.10
CA ARG A 175 9.20 11.04 -3.04
C ARG A 175 10.64 10.99 -2.51
N SER A 176 11.13 12.05 -1.88
CA SER A 176 12.48 12.06 -1.29
C SER A 176 12.62 11.09 -0.11
N ALA A 177 11.58 10.94 0.72
CA ALA A 177 11.54 9.97 1.81
C ALA A 177 11.57 8.52 1.29
N SER A 178 10.77 8.21 0.26
CA SER A 178 10.82 6.90 -0.40
C SER A 178 12.14 6.62 -1.12
N LEU A 179 12.79 7.66 -1.67
CA LEU A 179 14.10 7.50 -2.30
C LEU A 179 15.21 7.21 -1.29
N MET A 180 15.08 7.68 -0.04
CA MET A 180 15.96 7.32 1.06
C MET A 180 15.91 5.80 1.33
N HIS A 181 14.72 5.20 1.42
CA HIS A 181 14.57 3.73 1.55
C HIS A 181 15.32 2.97 0.47
N MET A 182 15.17 3.35 -0.81
CA MET A 182 15.89 2.69 -1.91
C MET A 182 17.41 2.90 -1.82
N THR A 183 17.86 4.06 -1.32
CA THR A 183 19.29 4.38 -1.13
C THR A 183 19.93 3.54 -0.02
N VAL A 184 19.23 3.33 1.09
CA VAL A 184 19.68 2.43 2.17
C VAL A 184 19.70 0.99 1.67
N MET A 185 18.69 0.56 0.91
CA MET A 185 18.57 -0.80 0.34
C MET A 185 19.48 -1.10 -0.85
N ALA A 186 20.20 -0.13 -1.42
CA ALA A 186 20.98 -0.35 -2.64
C ALA A 186 22.24 -1.21 -2.44
N ALA A 187 22.92 -1.08 -1.30
CA ALA A 187 24.20 -1.73 -1.00
C ALA A 187 24.42 -1.97 0.50
N ILE A 188 25.19 -3.03 0.81
CA ILE A 188 25.58 -3.45 2.15
C ILE A 188 26.75 -2.59 2.66
N ARG A 189 26.53 -1.77 3.69
CA ARG A 189 27.51 -0.82 4.23
C ARG A 189 28.06 -1.24 5.59
N LEU A 190 28.63 -2.45 5.65
CA LEU A 190 29.26 -2.99 6.86
C LEU A 190 30.71 -2.54 7.07
N ASP A 191 31.46 -2.27 5.99
CA ASP A 191 32.91 -2.01 6.03
C ASP A 191 33.29 -0.51 6.12
N GLU A 192 32.34 0.36 6.49
CA GLU A 192 32.44 1.84 6.61
C GLU A 192 32.99 2.60 5.37
N ARG A 193 33.09 1.93 4.21
CA ARG A 193 33.52 2.54 2.95
C ARG A 193 32.50 3.59 2.50
N PRO A 194 32.92 4.81 2.11
CA PRO A 194 32.02 5.82 1.55
C PRO A 194 31.55 5.38 0.16
N ASP A 195 30.28 5.63 -0.15
CA ASP A 195 29.67 5.35 -1.44
C ASP A 195 28.92 6.58 -1.99
N LYS A 196 28.87 6.71 -3.31
CA LYS A 196 28.24 7.86 -3.98
C LYS A 196 26.75 7.65 -4.28
N ILE A 197 26.15 6.53 -3.84
CA ILE A 197 24.82 6.09 -4.27
C ILE A 197 23.74 7.12 -3.94
N GLU A 198 23.73 7.72 -2.75
CA GLU A 198 22.74 8.75 -2.40
C GLU A 198 22.78 9.92 -3.38
N ASN A 199 23.97 10.49 -3.62
CA ASN A 199 24.15 11.64 -4.50
C ASN A 199 23.74 11.31 -5.95
N VAL A 200 24.10 10.12 -6.46
CA VAL A 200 23.75 9.67 -7.81
C VAL A 200 22.24 9.45 -7.95
N LEU A 201 21.61 8.74 -6.99
CA LEU A 201 20.17 8.48 -7.01
C LEU A 201 19.36 9.78 -6.91
N PHE A 202 19.64 10.64 -5.94
CA PHE A 202 18.88 11.89 -5.75
C PHE A 202 19.01 12.82 -6.96
N SER A 203 20.24 13.05 -7.47
CA SER A 203 20.45 13.93 -8.63
C SER A 203 19.71 13.46 -9.88
N LEU A 204 19.75 12.17 -10.18
CA LEU A 204 19.19 11.64 -11.44
C LEU A 204 17.70 11.30 -11.36
N LEU A 205 17.18 10.96 -10.18
CA LEU A 205 15.80 10.48 -10.03
C LEU A 205 14.81 11.55 -9.54
N MET A 206 15.28 12.56 -8.80
CA MET A 206 14.45 13.70 -8.37
C MET A 206 14.49 14.84 -9.40
N ASP A 207 15.68 15.36 -9.68
CA ASP A 207 15.84 16.59 -10.48
C ASP A 207 15.79 16.33 -12.00
N GLY A 208 15.97 15.08 -12.42
CA GLY A 208 15.68 14.57 -13.78
C GLY A 208 14.20 14.66 -14.22
N THR A 209 13.37 15.42 -13.49
CA THR A 209 12.03 15.82 -13.93
C THR A 209 11.97 17.22 -14.56
N VAL A 210 13.09 17.97 -14.58
CA VAL A 210 13.19 19.31 -15.22
C VAL A 210 14.09 19.28 -16.47
N THR A 211 13.71 18.46 -17.46
CA THR A 211 14.29 18.50 -18.81
C THR A 211 13.21 18.67 -19.88
N THR A 212 12.71 19.91 -19.98
CA THR A 212 12.26 20.45 -21.27
C THR A 212 13.39 20.24 -22.29
N PRO A 213 13.13 19.84 -23.56
CA PRO A 213 14.20 19.53 -24.53
C PRO A 213 14.84 20.81 -25.13
N SER A 214 15.37 21.69 -24.27
CA SER A 214 16.16 22.86 -24.65
C SER A 214 17.60 22.45 -24.94
N GLN A 215 18.09 22.78 -26.14
CA GLN A 215 19.40 22.37 -26.63
C GLN A 215 20.55 23.11 -25.93
N SER A 216 21.46 22.38 -25.29
CA SER A 216 22.85 22.83 -25.09
C SER A 216 23.79 21.64 -25.17
N ARG A 217 24.81 21.72 -26.03
CA ARG A 217 25.74 20.64 -26.35
C ARG A 217 27.07 20.83 -25.61
N SER A 218 27.48 19.82 -24.84
CA SER A 218 28.89 19.55 -24.51
C SER A 218 29.17 18.07 -24.74
N VAL A 219 30.31 17.73 -25.33
CA VAL A 219 30.63 16.36 -25.77
C VAL A 219 31.84 15.83 -25.00
N ALA A 220 31.59 14.93 -24.05
CA ALA A 220 32.56 14.02 -23.46
C ALA A 220 31.81 12.77 -22.96
N ALA A 221 32.46 11.61 -22.93
CA ALA A 221 31.79 10.34 -22.64
C ALA A 221 31.43 10.18 -21.16
N SER A 222 30.17 10.42 -20.81
CA SER A 222 29.53 9.87 -19.61
C SER A 222 28.33 9.03 -20.05
N GLY A 223 28.45 7.70 -19.96
CA GLY A 223 27.28 6.83 -20.04
C GLY A 223 26.32 7.13 -18.88
N ASP A 224 25.04 6.86 -19.05
CA ASP A 224 24.07 6.94 -17.96
C ASP A 224 24.51 5.99 -16.83
N PRO A 225 24.88 6.48 -15.63
CA PRO A 225 25.38 5.62 -14.55
C PRO A 225 24.29 4.68 -14.02
N LEU A 226 23.00 5.00 -14.25
CA LEU A 226 21.87 4.12 -13.95
C LEU A 226 21.57 3.12 -15.09
N ALA A 227 22.38 3.09 -16.15
CA ALA A 227 22.43 2.01 -17.14
C ALA A 227 23.53 0.98 -16.83
N SER A 228 24.38 1.22 -15.82
CA SER A 228 25.38 0.26 -15.35
C SER A 228 24.73 -0.92 -14.62
N SER A 229 25.27 -2.13 -14.82
CA SER A 229 24.94 -3.31 -14.01
C SER A 229 25.47 -3.22 -12.57
N THR A 230 26.48 -2.37 -12.32
CA THR A 230 27.27 -2.36 -11.09
C THR A 230 27.45 -0.92 -10.60
N TRP A 231 27.43 -0.72 -9.27
CA TRP A 231 27.76 0.57 -8.69
C TRP A 231 29.26 0.86 -8.77
N GLU A 232 29.62 2.09 -9.09
CA GLU A 232 31.00 2.56 -8.95
C GLU A 232 31.38 2.55 -7.45
N GLU A 233 32.61 2.13 -7.14
CA GLU A 233 33.17 1.99 -5.78
C GLU A 233 32.58 0.88 -4.86
N VAL A 234 31.55 0.12 -5.29
CA VAL A 234 30.95 -0.96 -4.47
C VAL A 234 31.17 -2.36 -5.07
N PRO A 235 31.64 -3.36 -4.29
CA PRO A 235 31.75 -4.74 -4.76
C PRO A 235 30.42 -5.38 -5.14
N LEU A 236 30.45 -6.31 -6.11
CA LEU A 236 29.27 -7.09 -6.54
C LEU A 236 28.61 -7.83 -5.37
N GLU A 237 29.40 -8.46 -4.50
CA GLU A 237 28.94 -9.16 -3.29
C GLU A 237 28.13 -8.28 -2.33
N LYS A 238 28.45 -6.97 -2.29
CA LYS A 238 27.79 -5.97 -1.43
C LYS A 238 26.65 -5.22 -2.15
N THR A 239 26.40 -5.51 -3.43
CA THR A 239 25.31 -4.89 -4.18
C THR A 239 24.00 -5.65 -3.93
N LEU A 240 22.97 -4.93 -3.47
CA LEU A 240 21.64 -5.49 -3.19
C LEU A 240 20.66 -5.15 -4.34
N ILE A 241 20.73 -3.92 -4.84
CA ILE A 241 19.91 -3.43 -5.97
C ILE A 241 20.86 -2.77 -6.96
N THR A 242 20.88 -3.24 -8.20
CA THR A 242 21.72 -2.66 -9.27
C THR A 242 21.22 -1.28 -9.72
N PRO A 243 22.07 -0.41 -10.31
CA PRO A 243 21.64 0.90 -10.80
C PRO A 243 20.45 0.84 -11.78
N VAL A 244 20.45 -0.15 -12.67
CA VAL A 244 19.33 -0.43 -13.60
C VAL A 244 18.05 -0.81 -12.86
N GLN A 245 18.12 -1.63 -11.80
CA GLN A 245 16.96 -1.96 -10.97
C GLN A 245 16.45 -0.75 -10.19
N CYS A 246 17.32 0.11 -9.63
CA CYS A 246 16.88 1.36 -9.01
C CYS A 246 16.11 2.26 -10.01
N LYS A 247 16.53 2.27 -11.28
CA LYS A 247 15.88 3.03 -12.36
C LYS A 247 14.51 2.43 -12.76
N SER A 248 14.35 1.11 -12.76
CA SER A 248 13.05 0.47 -13.03
C SER A 248 12.10 0.59 -11.84
N LEU A 249 12.59 0.33 -10.62
CA LEU A 249 11.86 0.51 -9.36
C LEU A 249 11.33 1.95 -9.22
N TRP A 250 12.14 2.96 -9.52
CA TRP A 250 11.70 4.36 -9.48
C TRP A 250 10.63 4.70 -10.53
N ARG A 251 10.65 4.06 -11.70
CA ARG A 251 9.60 4.22 -12.72
C ARG A 251 8.29 3.58 -12.25
N GLN A 252 8.36 2.35 -11.74
CA GLN A 252 7.21 1.63 -11.20
C GLN A 252 6.59 2.35 -9.99
N PHE A 253 7.42 2.72 -9.01
CA PHE A 253 7.01 3.53 -7.85
C PHE A 253 6.31 4.83 -8.25
N LYS A 254 6.83 5.55 -9.25
CA LYS A 254 6.16 6.77 -9.73
C LYS A 254 4.81 6.48 -10.37
N ALA A 255 4.69 5.47 -11.24
CA ALA A 255 3.42 5.10 -11.86
C ALA A 255 2.37 4.66 -10.82
N GLU A 256 2.77 3.86 -9.83
CA GLU A 256 1.87 3.39 -8.77
C GLU A 256 1.47 4.49 -7.76
N THR A 257 2.27 5.56 -7.61
CA THR A 257 1.94 6.72 -6.76
C THR A 257 1.27 7.88 -7.51
N GLU A 258 1.34 7.90 -8.85
CA GLU A 258 0.78 8.96 -9.69
C GLU A 258 -0.74 9.09 -9.58
N TYR A 259 -1.46 7.97 -9.41
CA TYR A 259 -2.90 8.00 -9.13
C TYR A 259 -3.22 8.77 -7.85
N ALA A 260 -2.52 8.51 -6.73
CA ALA A 260 -2.75 9.19 -5.45
C ALA A 260 -2.42 10.69 -5.53
N VAL A 261 -1.35 11.06 -6.25
CA VAL A 261 -1.02 12.47 -6.50
C VAL A 261 -2.11 13.15 -7.35
N THR A 262 -2.60 12.48 -8.38
CA THR A 262 -3.68 12.99 -9.25
C THR A 262 -4.99 13.14 -8.49
N GLN A 263 -5.31 12.19 -7.62
CA GLN A 263 -6.50 12.22 -6.74
C GLN A 263 -6.43 13.38 -5.72
N ALA A 264 -5.25 13.65 -5.15
CA ALA A 264 -5.04 14.81 -4.28
C ALA A 264 -5.25 16.14 -5.04
N ILE A 265 -4.73 16.24 -6.27
CA ILE A 265 -4.90 17.43 -7.13
C ILE A 265 -6.38 17.63 -7.48
N SER A 266 -7.10 16.59 -7.90
CA SER A 266 -8.52 16.72 -8.26
C SER A 266 -9.42 16.99 -7.05
N ALA A 267 -9.12 16.42 -5.88
CA ALA A 267 -9.80 16.74 -4.62
C ALA A 267 -9.57 18.22 -4.23
N GLN A 268 -8.34 18.72 -4.35
CA GLN A 268 -8.02 20.11 -4.04
C GLN A 268 -8.67 21.08 -5.05
N GLU A 269 -8.75 20.70 -6.33
CA GLU A 269 -9.41 21.50 -7.37
C GLU A 269 -10.94 21.50 -7.21
N ALA A 270 -11.54 20.38 -6.77
CA ALA A 270 -12.95 20.31 -6.39
C ALA A 270 -13.25 21.22 -5.20
N TYR A 271 -12.48 21.15 -4.12
CA TYR A 271 -12.61 22.04 -2.95
C TYR A 271 -12.50 23.53 -3.34
N LYS A 272 -11.59 23.87 -4.26
CA LYS A 272 -11.46 25.22 -4.83
C LYS A 272 -12.64 25.64 -5.70
N ARG A 273 -13.32 24.71 -6.39
CA ARG A 273 -14.57 24.98 -7.11
C ARG A 273 -15.76 25.18 -6.18
N ASP A 274 -15.89 24.36 -5.14
CA ASP A 274 -17.00 24.45 -4.17
C ASP A 274 -16.96 25.76 -3.38
N ASN A 275 -15.76 26.23 -2.99
CA ASN A 275 -15.59 27.56 -2.40
C ASN A 275 -15.99 28.71 -3.36
N ASN A 276 -15.98 28.45 -4.68
CA ASN A 276 -16.43 29.39 -5.71
C ASN A 276 -17.89 29.17 -6.14
N TRP A 277 -18.69 28.43 -5.36
CA TRP A 277 -20.15 28.27 -5.56
C TRP A 277 -20.90 29.56 -5.18
N LEU A 278 -20.63 30.64 -5.92
CA LEU A 278 -21.57 31.74 -6.03
C LEU A 278 -22.85 31.20 -6.70
N PRO A 279 -24.05 31.54 -6.21
CA PRO A 279 -25.28 31.17 -6.90
C PRO A 279 -25.26 31.72 -8.34
N PRO A 280 -25.86 31.01 -9.32
CA PRO A 280 -25.79 31.42 -10.72
C PRO A 280 -26.20 32.89 -10.94
N PRO A 281 -25.68 33.60 -11.95
CA PRO A 281 -25.99 35.03 -12.15
C PRO A 281 -27.49 35.37 -12.23
N TRP A 282 -28.32 34.45 -12.76
CA TRP A 282 -29.78 34.59 -12.76
C TRP A 282 -30.39 34.49 -11.35
N ALA A 283 -29.81 33.68 -10.46
CA ALA A 283 -30.23 33.53 -9.07
C ALA A 283 -29.78 34.70 -8.21
N ILE A 284 -28.59 35.26 -8.48
CA ILE A 284 -28.15 36.55 -7.90
C ILE A 284 -29.15 37.65 -8.29
N LEU A 285 -29.48 37.76 -9.58
CA LEU A 285 -30.46 38.74 -10.06
C LEU A 285 -31.85 38.53 -9.43
N ALA A 286 -32.31 37.27 -9.33
CA ALA A 286 -33.58 36.94 -8.67
C ALA A 286 -33.58 37.34 -7.18
N MET A 287 -32.50 37.06 -6.43
CA MET A 287 -32.39 37.48 -5.02
C MET A 287 -32.35 39.00 -4.85
N VAL A 288 -31.77 39.74 -5.81
CA VAL A 288 -31.76 41.22 -5.80
C VAL A 288 -33.15 41.80 -6.10
N VAL A 289 -33.92 41.18 -7.00
CA VAL A 289 -35.25 41.68 -7.42
C VAL A 289 -36.38 41.25 -6.46
N LEU A 290 -36.36 40.01 -5.95
CA LEU A 290 -37.39 39.51 -5.03
C LEU A 290 -37.05 39.76 -3.55
N GLY A 291 -35.78 39.97 -3.22
CA GLY A 291 -35.28 39.93 -1.86
C GLY A 291 -35.07 38.51 -1.34
N PHE A 292 -34.09 38.33 -0.45
CA PHE A 292 -33.65 37.02 0.04
C PHE A 292 -34.76 36.22 0.75
N ASN A 293 -35.58 36.88 1.58
CA ASN A 293 -36.67 36.22 2.31
C ASN A 293 -37.73 35.63 1.37
N GLU A 294 -38.15 36.39 0.36
CA GLU A 294 -39.19 35.98 -0.58
C GLU A 294 -38.68 34.89 -1.54
N PHE A 295 -37.42 34.99 -1.98
CA PHE A 295 -36.76 33.95 -2.76
C PHE A 295 -36.66 32.62 -1.99
N MET A 296 -36.32 32.67 -0.69
CA MET A 296 -36.27 31.47 0.16
C MET A 296 -37.66 30.89 0.45
N LEU A 297 -38.70 31.74 0.59
CA LEU A 297 -40.10 31.31 0.71
C LEU A 297 -40.59 30.62 -0.57
N LEU A 298 -40.23 31.17 -1.73
CA LEU A 298 -40.56 30.61 -3.05
C LEU A 298 -39.84 29.28 -3.32
N LEU A 299 -38.57 29.12 -2.92
CA LEU A 299 -37.86 27.83 -3.01
C LEU A 299 -38.37 26.79 -2.01
N ARG A 300 -38.74 27.19 -0.79
CA ARG A 300 -39.13 26.27 0.28
C ARG A 300 -40.57 25.73 0.15
N ASN A 301 -41.43 26.41 -0.61
CA ASN A 301 -42.83 26.00 -0.80
C ASN A 301 -43.10 25.59 -2.26
N PRO A 302 -43.28 24.28 -2.55
CA PRO A 302 -43.43 23.78 -3.92
C PRO A 302 -44.69 24.28 -4.63
N LEU A 303 -45.69 24.79 -3.91
CA LEU A 303 -46.91 25.33 -4.52
C LEU A 303 -46.64 26.64 -5.27
N TYR A 304 -45.77 27.53 -4.76
CA TYR A 304 -45.43 28.76 -5.48
C TYR A 304 -44.61 28.47 -6.75
N LEU A 305 -43.72 27.47 -6.72
CA LEU A 305 -43.02 27.00 -7.92
C LEU A 305 -44.00 26.43 -8.96
N LEU A 306 -44.98 25.63 -8.54
CA LEU A 306 -46.02 25.10 -9.42
C LEU A 306 -46.88 26.21 -10.04
N VAL A 307 -47.33 27.18 -9.24
CA VAL A 307 -48.10 28.34 -9.73
C VAL A 307 -47.27 29.17 -10.71
N LEU A 308 -46.00 29.47 -10.41
CA LEU A 308 -45.10 30.20 -11.30
C LEU A 308 -44.86 29.44 -12.62
N PHE A 309 -44.69 28.12 -12.56
CA PHE A 309 -44.56 27.26 -13.74
C PHE A 309 -45.82 27.26 -14.62
N VAL A 310 -47.02 27.19 -14.02
CA VAL A 310 -48.30 27.30 -14.75
C VAL A 310 -48.45 28.70 -15.39
N ILE A 311 -48.11 29.77 -14.66
CA ILE A 311 -48.12 31.15 -15.20
C ILE A 311 -47.13 31.28 -16.36
N PHE A 312 -45.93 30.70 -16.26
CA PHE A 312 -44.92 30.70 -17.33
C PHE A 312 -45.42 29.94 -18.57
N LEU A 313 -46.06 28.78 -18.41
CA LEU A 313 -46.66 28.02 -19.51
C LEU A 313 -47.80 28.81 -20.19
N LEU A 314 -48.68 29.46 -19.41
CA LEU A 314 -49.72 30.33 -19.96
C LEU A 314 -49.13 31.54 -20.69
N GLY A 315 -48.14 32.21 -20.11
CA GLY A 315 -47.43 33.34 -20.72
C GLY A 315 -46.74 32.95 -22.03
N LYS A 316 -46.09 31.77 -22.08
CA LYS A 316 -45.52 31.23 -23.32
C LYS A 316 -46.60 30.89 -24.35
N ALA A 317 -47.71 30.28 -23.94
CA ALA A 317 -48.81 29.94 -24.85
C ALA A 317 -49.43 31.21 -25.47
N LEU A 318 -49.64 32.26 -24.67
CA LEU A 318 -50.09 33.57 -25.14
C LEU A 318 -49.06 34.23 -26.06
N TRP A 319 -47.77 34.24 -25.71
CA TRP A 319 -46.70 34.79 -26.54
C TRP A 319 -46.64 34.13 -27.93
N VAL A 320 -46.81 32.80 -27.99
CA VAL A 320 -46.84 32.05 -29.26
C VAL A 320 -48.13 32.28 -30.05
N GLN A 321 -49.28 32.44 -29.39
CA GLN A 321 -50.56 32.69 -30.07
C GLN A 321 -50.75 34.13 -30.53
N MET A 322 -50.06 35.10 -29.92
CA MET A 322 -50.19 36.53 -30.21
C MET A 322 -49.21 37.04 -31.27
N ASP A 323 -48.35 36.17 -31.82
CA ASP A 323 -47.29 36.46 -32.81
C ASP A 323 -46.62 37.84 -32.61
N VAL A 324 -46.12 38.04 -31.39
CA VAL A 324 -45.62 39.33 -30.90
C VAL A 324 -44.59 40.01 -31.83
N PRO A 325 -43.65 39.29 -32.49
CA PRO A 325 -42.74 39.89 -33.47
C PRO A 325 -43.43 40.48 -34.70
N GLY A 326 -44.60 39.96 -35.08
CA GLY A 326 -45.40 40.42 -36.22
C GLY A 326 -46.08 41.77 -35.95
N GLU A 327 -46.84 41.89 -34.86
CA GLU A 327 -47.62 43.11 -34.59
C GLU A 327 -46.76 44.32 -34.17
N PHE A 328 -45.66 44.10 -33.43
CA PHE A 328 -44.76 45.20 -33.03
C PHE A 328 -44.02 45.87 -34.21
N ARG A 329 -44.03 45.25 -35.40
CA ARG A 329 -43.49 45.84 -36.64
C ARG A 329 -44.26 47.09 -37.11
N ASN A 330 -45.46 47.32 -36.59
CA ASN A 330 -46.30 48.49 -36.88
C ASN A 330 -46.17 49.62 -35.84
N GLY A 331 -45.19 49.53 -34.92
CA GLY A 331 -44.87 50.58 -33.94
C GLY A 331 -45.47 50.35 -32.54
N MET A 332 -44.74 50.81 -31.52
CA MET A 332 -44.95 50.40 -30.12
C MET A 332 -46.35 50.69 -29.57
N LEU A 333 -46.92 51.85 -29.90
CA LEU A 333 -48.27 52.25 -29.44
C LEU A 333 -49.38 51.43 -30.11
N ALA A 334 -49.25 51.13 -31.42
CA ALA A 334 -50.21 50.31 -32.14
C ALA A 334 -50.16 48.84 -31.66
N GLY A 335 -48.95 48.30 -31.44
CA GLY A 335 -48.75 47.00 -30.82
C GLY A 335 -49.41 46.90 -29.45
N LEU A 336 -49.10 47.81 -28.51
CA LEU A 336 -49.68 47.79 -27.16
C LEU A 336 -51.22 47.86 -27.15
N LEU A 337 -51.82 48.70 -28.00
CA LEU A 337 -53.28 48.78 -28.12
C LEU A 337 -53.88 47.49 -28.71
N SER A 338 -53.30 46.95 -29.78
CA SER A 338 -53.74 45.69 -30.39
C SER A 338 -53.66 44.54 -29.40
N LEU A 339 -52.51 44.38 -28.72
CA LEU A 339 -52.31 43.40 -27.65
C LEU A 339 -53.39 43.53 -26.56
N SER A 340 -53.66 44.74 -26.08
CA SER A 340 -54.69 44.95 -25.03
C SER A 340 -56.09 44.51 -25.47
N SER A 341 -56.46 44.76 -26.73
CA SER A 341 -57.77 44.38 -27.28
C SER A 341 -57.91 42.87 -27.49
N ARG A 342 -56.80 42.18 -27.81
CA ARG A 342 -56.76 40.73 -28.09
C ARG A 342 -56.45 39.88 -26.87
N PHE A 343 -55.90 40.45 -25.80
CA PHE A 343 -55.54 39.71 -24.58
C PHE A 343 -56.76 39.05 -23.92
N LEU A 344 -57.83 39.80 -23.65
CA LEU A 344 -59.04 39.27 -23.02
C LEU A 344 -59.71 38.13 -23.80
N PRO A 345 -60.04 38.25 -25.10
CA PRO A 345 -60.65 37.14 -25.85
C PRO A 345 -59.72 35.92 -25.92
N THR A 346 -58.40 36.09 -26.12
CA THR A 346 -57.46 34.97 -26.14
C THR A 346 -57.37 34.25 -24.79
N VAL A 347 -57.29 35.00 -23.68
CA VAL A 347 -57.30 34.42 -22.31
C VAL A 347 -58.60 33.67 -22.03
N THR A 348 -59.76 34.22 -22.39
CA THR A 348 -61.05 33.52 -22.19
C THR A 348 -61.19 32.26 -23.06
N ASN A 349 -60.64 32.25 -24.27
CA ASN A 349 -60.61 31.06 -25.13
C ASN A 349 -59.65 30.00 -24.58
N LEU A 350 -58.48 30.39 -24.05
CA LEU A 350 -57.55 29.46 -23.38
C LEU A 350 -58.18 28.83 -22.13
N LEU A 351 -58.84 29.65 -21.30
CA LEU A 351 -59.53 29.19 -20.09
C LEU A 351 -60.72 28.27 -20.41
N LYS A 352 -61.51 28.58 -21.44
CA LYS A 352 -62.57 27.68 -21.93
C LYS A 352 -61.99 26.35 -22.38
N ARG A 353 -61.00 26.37 -23.28
CA ARG A 353 -60.40 25.15 -23.84
C ARG A 353 -59.76 24.27 -22.77
N LEU A 354 -59.11 24.87 -21.75
CA LEU A 354 -58.61 24.15 -20.58
C LEU A 354 -59.72 23.59 -19.68
N ALA A 355 -60.82 24.32 -19.49
CA ALA A 355 -61.98 23.87 -18.70
C ALA A 355 -62.82 22.79 -19.41
N GLU A 356 -62.81 22.78 -20.75
CA GLU A 356 -63.42 21.77 -21.60
C GLU A 356 -62.58 20.47 -21.56
N GLU A 357 -61.26 20.57 -21.80
CA GLU A 357 -60.32 19.44 -21.70
C GLU A 357 -60.32 18.81 -20.29
N ALA A 358 -60.34 19.63 -19.23
CA ALA A 358 -60.37 19.17 -17.85
C ALA A 358 -61.73 18.60 -17.37
N ARG A 359 -62.79 18.71 -18.17
CA ARG A 359 -64.11 18.10 -17.88
C ARG A 359 -64.39 16.88 -18.75
N GLY A 360 -63.88 16.89 -19.99
CA GLY A 360 -63.62 15.73 -20.85
C GLY A 360 -64.82 14.92 -21.36
N HIS A 361 -64.87 14.67 -22.68
CA HIS A 361 -65.25 13.34 -23.16
C HIS A 361 -64.82 12.99 -24.59
N ARG A 362 -64.60 11.68 -24.76
CA ARG A 362 -64.70 10.79 -25.94
C ARG A 362 -64.97 11.38 -27.34
N THR A 363 -64.22 10.86 -28.31
CA THR A 363 -64.56 10.81 -29.76
C THR A 363 -65.77 9.90 -30.06
N PRO A 364 -66.36 10.03 -31.27
CA PRO A 364 -66.17 8.98 -32.30
C PRO A 364 -65.94 9.52 -33.74
N GLU A 365 -65.83 8.59 -34.70
CA GLU A 365 -65.60 8.75 -36.16
C GLU A 365 -66.82 9.34 -36.93
N GLU A 366 -66.86 9.62 -38.25
CA GLU A 366 -66.39 8.95 -39.49
C GLU A 366 -66.39 9.98 -40.69
N PRO A 367 -66.25 9.66 -42.01
CA PRO A 367 -65.93 8.39 -42.72
C PRO A 367 -64.80 8.49 -43.79
N ARG A 368 -64.55 7.39 -44.54
CA ARG A 368 -63.70 7.31 -45.75
C ARG A 368 -64.47 7.56 -47.07
N PRO A 369 -63.74 7.76 -48.19
CA PRO A 369 -63.82 6.75 -49.26
C PRO A 369 -62.45 6.30 -49.86
N THR A 370 -62.52 5.25 -50.68
CA THR A 370 -61.42 4.55 -51.41
C THR A 370 -61.97 4.12 -52.80
N PRO A 371 -61.25 3.41 -53.71
CA PRO A 371 -59.84 3.00 -53.76
C PRO A 371 -59.11 3.31 -55.09
N TYR A 372 -57.81 2.98 -55.19
CA TYR A 372 -57.16 2.45 -56.40
C TYR A 372 -56.06 1.44 -55.99
N LEU A 373 -55.84 0.40 -56.81
CA LEU A 373 -54.67 -0.51 -56.76
C LEU A 373 -53.48 0.13 -57.51
N ASP A 374 -52.23 -0.32 -57.48
CA ASP A 374 -51.60 -1.62 -57.15
C ASP A 374 -50.50 -1.48 -56.08
N SER A 375 -50.12 -2.45 -55.23
CA SER A 375 -49.89 -3.92 -55.30
C SER A 375 -48.42 -4.35 -55.53
N TRP A 376 -47.73 -4.65 -54.42
CA TRP A 376 -46.63 -5.64 -54.32
C TRP A 376 -46.34 -5.99 -52.85
N SER A 377 -45.85 -7.21 -52.58
CA SER A 377 -45.85 -7.78 -51.21
C SER A 377 -44.87 -8.96 -51.00
N PHE A 378 -44.20 -8.99 -49.85
CA PHE A 378 -43.72 -10.20 -49.14
C PHE A 378 -43.56 -9.79 -47.64
N ARG A 379 -44.28 -10.37 -46.65
CA ARG A 379 -44.20 -11.71 -46.00
C ARG A 379 -42.82 -11.97 -45.37
N ASN A 380 -42.64 -12.40 -44.11
CA ASN A 380 -43.48 -13.11 -43.11
C ASN A 380 -43.58 -12.30 -41.78
N GLN A 381 -44.57 -12.42 -40.86
CA GLN A 381 -45.04 -13.58 -40.05
C GLN A 381 -43.90 -14.27 -39.24
N THR A 382 -43.96 -14.50 -37.91
CA THR A 382 -44.79 -14.06 -36.75
C THR A 382 -43.99 -14.42 -35.45
N LEU A 383 -44.36 -14.31 -34.15
CA LEU A 383 -45.61 -14.13 -33.36
C LEU A 383 -45.25 -13.49 -31.96
N GLN A 384 -46.19 -13.46 -31.00
CA GLN A 384 -46.00 -13.30 -29.53
C GLN A 384 -46.82 -14.45 -28.82
N PRO A 385 -47.09 -14.58 -27.48
CA PRO A 385 -47.16 -13.55 -26.42
C PRO A 385 -46.80 -13.93 -24.93
N ASN A 386 -46.96 -12.95 -24.01
CA ASN A 386 -47.49 -13.01 -22.61
C ASN A 386 -46.84 -13.81 -21.44
N SER A 387 -46.12 -13.08 -20.58
CA SER A 387 -46.45 -12.71 -19.17
C SER A 387 -47.02 -13.70 -18.09
N VAL A 388 -46.24 -13.82 -16.99
CA VAL A 388 -46.62 -13.69 -15.54
C VAL A 388 -47.50 -14.76 -14.82
N SER A 389 -46.90 -15.50 -13.86
CA SER A 389 -47.18 -15.46 -12.38
C SER A 389 -46.75 -16.74 -11.61
N GLY A 390 -46.42 -16.63 -10.31
CA GLY A 390 -46.65 -17.71 -9.31
C GLY A 390 -45.51 -18.64 -8.80
N SER A 391 -45.07 -18.41 -7.54
CA SER A 391 -44.65 -19.39 -6.49
C SER A 391 -43.83 -20.68 -6.79
N VAL A 392 -42.57 -20.68 -6.33
CA VAL A 392 -41.89 -21.61 -5.34
C VAL A 392 -42.72 -22.84 -4.88
N PRO A 393 -42.21 -24.11 -4.84
CA PRO A 393 -40.93 -24.51 -4.18
C PRO A 393 -40.04 -25.62 -4.82
N ASP A 394 -38.84 -25.77 -4.23
CA ASP A 394 -37.95 -26.95 -4.07
C ASP A 394 -38.01 -28.18 -5.01
N SER A 395 -36.86 -28.53 -5.63
CA SER A 395 -36.03 -29.68 -5.18
C SER A 395 -34.75 -29.95 -6.01
N SER A 396 -33.61 -30.07 -5.31
CA SER A 396 -32.58 -31.15 -5.41
C SER A 396 -32.00 -31.69 -6.74
N VAL A 397 -30.65 -31.63 -6.84
CA VAL A 397 -29.73 -32.67 -7.40
C VAL A 397 -29.75 -32.86 -8.94
N SER A 398 -28.63 -33.04 -9.68
CA SER A 398 -27.22 -33.36 -9.35
C SER A 398 -26.20 -32.65 -10.26
N SER A 399 -24.98 -32.44 -9.78
CA SER A 399 -23.74 -32.57 -10.58
C SER A 399 -22.53 -32.71 -9.65
N ASN A 400 -21.79 -33.81 -9.76
CA ASN A 400 -20.61 -34.10 -8.93
C ASN A 400 -19.35 -33.42 -9.48
N ASN A 401 -18.45 -33.02 -8.59
CA ASN A 401 -17.13 -33.68 -8.54
C ASN A 401 -16.45 -33.52 -7.18
N SER A 402 -15.56 -34.48 -6.88
CA SER A 402 -14.72 -34.58 -5.68
C SER A 402 -13.55 -33.55 -5.73
N THR A 403 -12.71 -33.35 -4.71
CA THR A 403 -12.00 -34.35 -3.89
C THR A 403 -11.45 -33.74 -2.57
N GLU A 404 -11.77 -34.37 -1.43
CA GLU A 404 -10.85 -34.79 -0.31
C GLU A 404 -9.77 -33.80 0.22
N SER A 405 -9.52 -33.59 1.53
CA SER A 405 -10.12 -34.10 2.79
C SER A 405 -9.77 -33.20 4.00
N GLY A 406 -10.48 -33.39 5.12
CA GLY A 406 -10.05 -33.37 6.56
C GLY A 406 -9.06 -32.34 7.11
N LEU A 407 -9.17 -31.87 8.38
CA LEU A 407 -10.06 -32.17 9.51
C LEU A 407 -10.08 -30.95 10.47
N GLU A 408 -11.11 -30.84 11.32
CA GLU A 408 -11.18 -30.24 12.69
C GLU A 408 -10.31 -28.99 13.03
N CYS A 409 -10.81 -27.96 13.71
CA CYS A 409 -11.49 -28.05 15.02
C CYS A 409 -12.33 -26.78 15.37
N SER A 410 -12.76 -26.66 16.64
CA SER A 410 -13.82 -25.76 17.10
C SER A 410 -13.45 -24.28 17.30
N SER A 411 -14.47 -23.43 17.16
CA SER A 411 -14.51 -22.04 17.65
C SER A 411 -14.31 -21.96 19.16
N SER A 412 -13.67 -20.88 19.64
CA SER A 412 -13.67 -20.49 21.06
C SER A 412 -13.70 -18.97 21.21
N GLN A 413 -14.44 -18.47 22.20
CA GLN A 413 -14.64 -17.04 22.45
C GLN A 413 -13.51 -16.46 23.33
N PRO A 414 -13.06 -15.20 23.09
CA PRO A 414 -12.16 -14.52 24.01
C PRO A 414 -12.93 -14.04 25.25
N THR A 415 -12.56 -14.55 26.43
CA THR A 415 -13.17 -14.14 27.70
C THR A 415 -12.70 -12.74 28.11
N HIS A 416 -13.63 -11.86 28.48
CA HIS A 416 -13.34 -10.47 28.85
C HIS A 416 -12.50 -10.41 30.15
N ARG A 417 -11.24 -9.97 30.07
CA ARG A 417 -10.36 -9.87 31.25
C ARG A 417 -10.69 -8.63 32.09
N ARG A 418 -11.06 -8.84 33.36
CA ARG A 418 -11.27 -7.78 34.35
C ARG A 418 -9.97 -6.98 34.56
N VAL A 419 -10.06 -5.66 34.40
CA VAL A 419 -9.05 -4.71 34.89
C VAL A 419 -9.29 -4.45 36.38
N THR A 420 -8.23 -4.52 37.17
CA THR A 420 -8.21 -4.07 38.57
C THR A 420 -7.45 -2.76 38.66
N ASN A 421 -8.11 -1.69 39.10
CA ASN A 421 -7.41 -0.48 39.51
C ASN A 421 -6.48 -0.80 40.69
N VAL A 422 -5.29 -0.21 40.69
CA VAL A 422 -4.45 -0.09 41.89
C VAL A 422 -4.65 1.33 42.39
N GLU A 423 -5.04 1.46 43.66
CA GLU A 423 -5.35 2.73 44.30
C GLU A 423 -4.06 3.42 44.76
N GLN A 424 -3.97 4.74 44.54
CA GLN A 424 -2.77 5.52 44.78
C GLN A 424 -2.79 6.08 46.21
N ALA A 425 -2.04 5.43 47.12
CA ALA A 425 -1.97 5.85 48.51
C ALA A 425 -1.07 7.08 48.70
N GLU A 426 -1.67 8.23 49.00
CA GLU A 426 -1.00 9.31 49.74
C GLU A 426 -0.83 8.88 51.21
N PHE A 427 0.30 9.22 51.86
CA PHE A 427 0.37 10.22 52.95
C PHE A 427 1.70 10.17 53.72
N SER A 428 2.15 11.36 54.13
CA SER A 428 3.18 11.67 55.16
C SER A 428 4.60 11.18 54.91
#